data_AF-A0AAW0ARW5-F1
#
_entry.id   AF-A0AAW0ARW5-F1
#
_cell.length_a   1.000
_cell.length_b   1.000
_cell.length_c   1.000
_cell.angle_alpha   90.00
_cell.angle_beta   90.00
_cell.angle_gamma   90.00
#
_symmetry.space_group_name_H-M   'P 1'
#
loop_
_entity.id
_entity.type
_entity.pdbx_description
1 polymer ?
#
loop_
_entity_poly.entity_id
_entity_poly.type
_entity_poly.pdbx_seq_one_letter_code
_entity_poly.pdbx_strand_id
1 'polypeptide(L)'
;MVNPTGANGVDNGVFPPDEELREILHDFQRRTLSLAVRLRYLEERHGIKIGSQVYANFAPLEEATAAIANIISRDVNQGQGPDTVKKIASLRLYLIIPRDFVRSTMHALVGQGPSDMRRPGRRTDPRSAVRSMLLGYFKRSTLTAMKNLGEGA
;
A
#
# COMPACT_ATOMS: atom_id res chain seq x y z
N MET A 1 -20.93 1.77 0.88
CA MET A 1 -21.49 0.94 1.96
C MET A 1 -20.36 0.60 2.91
N VAL A 2 -20.44 1.11 4.13
CA VAL A 2 -19.56 0.74 5.25
C VAL A 2 -19.84 -0.73 5.58
N ASN A 3 -18.81 -1.56 5.76
CA ASN A 3 -19.00 -2.97 6.10
C ASN A 3 -19.70 -3.07 7.46
N PRO A 4 -21.00 -3.43 7.52
CA PRO A 4 -21.80 -3.28 8.74
C PRO A 4 -21.42 -4.28 9.83
N THR A 5 -20.61 -5.29 9.50
CA THR A 5 -20.13 -6.30 10.44
C THR A 5 -18.81 -5.96 11.10
N GLY A 6 -18.07 -4.92 10.65
CA GLY A 6 -16.74 -4.61 11.21
C GLY A 6 -15.75 -5.78 11.19
N ALA A 7 -16.04 -6.83 10.42
CA ALA A 7 -15.39 -8.12 10.55
C ALA A 7 -14.13 -8.17 9.68
N ASN A 8 -13.01 -7.70 10.23
CA ASN A 8 -11.81 -8.53 10.19
C ASN A 8 -12.05 -9.67 11.19
N GLY A 9 -13.00 -10.56 10.85
CA GLY A 9 -13.78 -11.42 11.75
C GLY A 9 -13.03 -12.58 12.39
N VAL A 10 -11.87 -12.29 12.97
CA VAL A 10 -11.22 -13.16 13.94
C VAL A 10 -11.22 -12.39 15.24
N ASP A 11 -11.99 -12.88 16.21
CA ASP A 11 -11.85 -12.43 17.59
C ASP A 11 -10.40 -12.72 18.01
N ASN A 12 -9.60 -11.67 18.08
CA ASN A 12 -8.19 -11.74 18.43
C ASN A 12 -8.01 -11.76 19.95
N GLY A 13 -9.06 -12.06 20.72
CA GLY A 13 -9.05 -12.04 22.17
C GLY A 13 -9.19 -10.63 22.73
N VAL A 14 -9.11 -10.55 24.06
CA VAL A 14 -9.17 -9.29 24.80
C VAL A 14 -7.76 -8.72 24.91
N PHE A 15 -7.53 -7.56 24.29
CA PHE A 15 -6.26 -6.86 24.43
C PHE A 15 -6.12 -6.31 25.85
N PRO A 16 -4.97 -6.51 26.52
CA PRO A 16 -4.67 -5.82 27.77
C PRO A 16 -4.54 -4.31 27.54
N PRO A 17 -4.63 -3.50 28.60
CA PRO A 17 -4.36 -2.07 28.54
C PRO A 17 -2.99 -1.76 27.93
N ASP A 18 -2.86 -0.62 27.24
CA ASP A 18 -1.65 -0.24 26.50
C ASP A 18 -0.39 -0.22 27.40
N GLU A 19 -0.53 0.23 28.64
CA GLU A 19 0.54 0.24 29.65
C GLU A 19 1.04 -1.18 29.96
N GLU A 20 0.12 -2.11 30.20
CA GLU A 20 0.45 -3.51 30.52
C GLU A 20 1.10 -4.20 29.30
N LEU A 21 0.54 -3.97 28.10
CA LEU A 21 1.09 -4.53 26.87
C LEU A 21 2.53 -4.03 26.64
N ARG A 22 2.79 -2.75 26.88
CA ARG A 22 4.12 -2.16 26.74
C ARG A 22 5.13 -2.81 27.68
N GLU A 23 4.77 -3.04 28.94
CA GLU A 23 5.64 -3.71 29.92
C GLU A 23 5.99 -5.14 29.48
N ILE A 24 4.99 -5.91 29.03
CA ILE A 24 5.18 -7.28 28.53
C ILE A 24 6.13 -7.31 27.33
N LEU A 25 5.93 -6.41 26.36
CA LEU A 25 6.79 -6.32 25.18
C LEU A 25 8.23 -5.93 25.53
N HIS A 26 8.42 -5.02 26.50
CA HIS A 26 9.75 -4.69 27.02
C HIS A 26 10.43 -5.88 27.71
N ASP A 27 9.70 -6.65 28.52
CA ASP A 27 10.22 -7.86 29.17
C ASP A 27 10.66 -8.91 28.14
N PHE A 28 9.88 -9.13 27.09
CA PHE A 28 10.25 -10.02 25.98
C PHE A 28 11.54 -9.61 25.28
N GLN A 29 11.73 -8.31 25.09
CA GLN A 29 12.93 -7.77 24.47
C GLN A 29 14.15 -7.96 25.38
N ARG A 30 14.02 -7.71 26.68
CA ARG A 30 15.09 -7.94 27.67
C ARG A 30 15.50 -9.41 27.75
N ARG A 31 14.53 -10.33 27.66
CA ARG A 31 14.75 -11.78 27.70
C ARG A 31 15.15 -12.37 26.35
N THR A 32 15.18 -11.57 25.29
CA THR A 32 15.51 -12.01 23.92
C THR A 32 14.69 -13.22 23.45
N LEU A 33 13.42 -13.32 23.86
CA LEU A 33 12.59 -14.48 23.54
C LEU A 33 12.34 -14.59 22.03
N SER A 34 12.25 -15.80 21.49
CA SER A 34 11.89 -16.00 20.08
C SER A 34 10.44 -15.59 19.81
N LEU A 35 10.13 -15.20 18.58
CA LEU A 35 8.78 -14.75 18.20
C LEU A 35 7.70 -15.79 18.53
N ALA A 36 7.97 -17.07 18.24
CA ALA A 36 7.03 -18.15 18.52
C ALA A 36 6.70 -18.25 20.02
N VAL A 37 7.69 -18.05 20.89
CA VAL A 37 7.51 -18.06 22.35
C VAL A 37 6.69 -16.85 22.81
N ARG A 38 6.95 -15.66 22.25
CA ARG A 38 6.19 -14.44 22.57
C ARG A 38 4.72 -14.58 22.18
N LEU A 39 4.45 -15.07 20.97
CA LEU A 39 3.10 -15.30 20.47
C LEU A 39 2.34 -16.30 21.34
N ARG A 40 2.99 -17.43 21.67
CA ARG A 40 2.42 -18.44 22.56
C ARG A 40 2.11 -17.87 23.94
N TYR A 41 2.99 -17.05 24.52
CA TYR A 41 2.74 -16.41 25.81
C TYR A 41 1.52 -15.47 25.76
N LEU A 42 1.40 -14.65 24.71
CA LEU A 42 0.27 -13.73 24.55
C LEU A 42 -1.05 -14.50 24.34
N GLU A 43 -1.00 -15.63 23.64
CA GLU A 43 -2.14 -16.52 23.48
C GLU A 43 -2.54 -17.20 24.80
N GLU A 44 -1.58 -17.77 25.54
CA GLU A 44 -1.84 -18.46 26.81
C GLU A 44 -2.34 -17.50 27.90
N ARG A 45 -1.76 -16.31 28.03
CA ARG A 45 -2.02 -15.40 29.14
C ARG A 45 -3.17 -14.42 28.88
N HIS A 46 -3.33 -13.98 27.63
CA HIS A 46 -4.32 -12.94 27.27
C HIS A 46 -5.33 -13.43 26.21
N GLY A 47 -5.23 -14.69 25.76
CA GLY A 47 -6.10 -15.22 24.72
C GLY A 47 -5.86 -14.59 23.34
N ILE A 48 -4.74 -13.87 23.16
CA ILE A 48 -4.52 -13.08 21.94
C ILE A 48 -3.95 -13.96 20.83
N LYS A 49 -4.70 -14.09 19.74
CA LYS A 49 -4.27 -14.83 18.54
C LYS A 49 -3.72 -13.88 17.49
N ILE A 50 -2.42 -13.60 17.55
CA ILE A 50 -1.74 -12.78 16.54
C ILE A 50 -1.16 -13.70 15.46
N GLY A 51 -1.54 -13.48 14.20
CA GLY A 51 -0.95 -14.18 13.06
C GLY A 51 0.57 -13.95 12.96
N SER A 52 1.31 -14.99 12.56
CA SER A 52 2.78 -14.98 12.47
C SER A 52 3.37 -13.94 11.50
N GLN A 53 2.55 -13.29 10.67
CA GLN A 53 2.97 -12.33 9.66
C GLN A 53 3.20 -10.90 10.20
N VAL A 54 2.89 -10.60 11.46
CA VAL A 54 2.86 -9.20 11.95
C VAL A 54 4.22 -8.70 12.48
N TYR A 55 5.20 -9.58 12.70
CA TYR A 55 6.50 -9.20 13.28
C TYR A 55 7.64 -9.35 12.29
N ALA A 56 7.64 -8.52 11.26
CA ALA A 56 8.84 -8.30 10.48
C ALA A 56 9.60 -7.12 11.04
N ASN A 57 10.92 -7.21 11.00
CA ASN A 57 11.84 -6.12 11.35
C ASN A 57 11.37 -4.84 10.65
N PHE A 58 10.81 -3.92 11.44
CA PHE A 58 10.48 -2.60 10.94
C PHE A 58 11.78 -1.86 10.71
N ALA A 59 11.90 -1.22 9.56
CA ALA A 59 13.02 -0.35 9.31
C ALA A 59 13.04 0.76 10.38
N PRO A 60 14.24 1.16 10.86
CA PRO A 60 14.39 2.38 11.63
C PRO A 60 13.68 3.53 10.91
N LEU A 61 12.96 4.35 11.66
CA LEU A 61 12.10 5.41 11.12
C LEU A 61 12.86 6.32 10.13
N GLU A 62 14.10 6.66 10.47
CA GLU A 62 14.98 7.52 9.68
C GLU A 62 15.40 6.87 8.36
N GLU A 63 15.75 5.58 8.38
CA GLU A 63 16.13 4.86 7.17
C GLU A 63 14.94 4.68 6.23
N ALA A 64 13.76 4.38 6.79
CA ALA A 64 12.53 4.21 6.02
C ALA A 64 12.11 5.52 5.34
N THR A 65 12.13 6.63 6.09
CA THR A 65 11.81 7.96 5.55
C THR A 65 12.81 8.38 4.47
N ALA A 66 14.12 8.20 4.70
CA ALA A 66 15.15 8.51 3.72
C ALA A 66 15.01 7.67 2.43
N ALA A 67 14.70 6.38 2.55
CA ALA A 67 14.47 5.52 1.39
C ALA A 67 13.24 5.95 0.59
N ILE A 68 12.14 6.27 1.27
CA ILE A 68 10.91 6.77 0.65
C ILE A 68 11.17 8.11 -0.05
N ALA A 69 11.83 9.06 0.62
CA ALA A 69 12.17 10.37 0.06
C ALA A 69 13.04 10.23 -1.21
N ASN A 70 14.03 9.33 -1.19
CA ASN A 70 14.86 9.04 -2.34
C ASN A 70 14.06 8.47 -3.53
N ILE A 71 13.09 7.59 -3.29
CA ILE A 71 12.25 7.03 -4.36
C ILE A 71 11.34 8.12 -4.94
N ILE A 72 10.71 8.92 -4.08
CA ILE A 72 9.83 10.03 -4.49
C ILE A 72 10.61 11.06 -5.31
N SER A 73 11.82 11.43 -4.89
CA SER A 73 12.65 12.42 -5.60
C SER A 73 13.00 12.00 -7.02
N ARG A 74 13.03 10.69 -7.29
CA ARG A 74 13.29 10.12 -8.63
C ARG A 74 12.02 9.95 -9.45
N ASP A 75 10.84 10.01 -8.83
CA ASP A 75 9.55 9.93 -9.50
C ASP A 75 9.11 11.32 -9.97
N VAL A 76 9.78 11.81 -11.02
CA VAL A 76 9.55 13.14 -11.62
C VAL A 76 8.08 13.36 -12.00
N ASN A 77 7.40 12.31 -12.45
CA ASN A 77 6.03 12.37 -12.91
C ASN A 77 4.99 12.13 -11.80
N GLN A 78 5.43 11.88 -10.56
CA GLN A 78 4.58 11.47 -9.44
C GLN A 78 3.63 10.33 -9.84
N GLY A 79 4.16 9.41 -10.65
CA GLY A 79 3.47 8.30 -11.33
C GLY A 79 3.38 7.03 -10.48
N GLN A 80 4.05 7.00 -9.33
CA GLN A 80 4.03 5.86 -8.41
C GLN A 80 3.04 6.07 -7.25
N GLY A 81 2.28 5.01 -6.96
CA GLY A 81 1.38 4.99 -5.80
C GLY A 81 2.09 4.45 -4.56
N PRO A 82 1.47 4.57 -3.37
CA PRO A 82 2.05 4.09 -2.12
C PRO A 82 2.40 2.59 -2.16
N ASP A 83 1.64 1.76 -2.88
CA ASP A 83 1.95 0.34 -3.04
C ASP A 83 3.20 0.07 -3.88
N THR A 84 3.42 0.89 -4.92
CA THR A 84 4.63 0.81 -5.77
C THR A 84 5.85 1.26 -4.98
N VAL A 85 5.74 2.40 -4.28
CA VAL A 85 6.82 2.94 -3.44
C VAL A 85 7.15 1.96 -2.32
N LYS A 86 6.14 1.37 -1.66
CA LYS A 86 6.33 0.30 -0.67
C LYS A 86 7.11 -0.87 -1.26
N LYS A 87 6.71 -1.39 -2.43
CA LYS A 87 7.38 -2.52 -3.07
C LYS A 87 8.86 -2.21 -3.35
N ILE A 88 9.16 -1.03 -3.90
CA ILE A 88 10.53 -0.61 -4.20
C ILE A 88 11.34 -0.40 -2.93
N ALA A 89 10.80 0.29 -1.93
CA ALA A 89 11.47 0.57 -0.67
C ALA A 89 11.75 -0.73 0.11
N SER A 90 10.77 -1.64 0.17
CA SER A 90 10.95 -2.94 0.82
C SER A 90 11.97 -3.83 0.11
N LEU A 91 12.05 -3.80 -1.22
CA LEU A 91 13.10 -4.52 -1.97
C LEU A 91 14.49 -3.93 -1.71
N ARG A 92 14.60 -2.62 -1.50
CA ARG A 92 15.88 -1.93 -1.32
C ARG A 92 16.43 -2.07 0.10
N LEU A 93 15.56 -2.02 1.11
CA LEU A 93 15.94 -2.10 2.51
C LEU A 93 15.90 -3.54 3.06
N TYR A 94 15.34 -4.50 2.32
CA TYR A 94 15.05 -5.86 2.82
C TYR A 94 14.18 -5.86 4.09
N LEU A 95 13.32 -4.84 4.23
CA LEU A 95 12.51 -4.59 5.43
C LEU A 95 11.04 -4.38 5.04
N ILE A 96 10.14 -4.78 5.93
CA ILE A 96 8.70 -4.57 5.73
C ILE A 96 8.35 -3.16 6.16
N ILE A 97 7.76 -2.41 5.23
CA ILE A 97 7.33 -1.05 5.47
C ILE A 97 5.80 -1.02 5.41
N PRO A 98 5.12 -0.57 6.49
CA PRO A 98 3.67 -0.41 6.48
C PRO A 98 3.22 0.52 5.37
N ARG A 99 2.13 0.15 4.70
CA ARG A 99 1.58 0.96 3.60
C ARG A 99 1.14 2.33 4.08
N ASP A 100 0.51 2.41 5.25
CA ASP A 100 0.03 3.66 5.84
C ASP A 100 1.18 4.58 6.22
N PHE A 101 2.29 4.01 6.66
CA PHE A 101 3.53 4.74 6.89
C PHE A 101 4.04 5.37 5.58
N VAL A 102 4.13 4.60 4.50
CA VAL A 102 4.52 5.14 3.17
C VAL A 102 3.56 6.25 2.75
N ARG A 103 2.26 6.04 2.90
CA ARG A 103 1.25 7.03 2.53
C ARG A 103 1.40 8.34 3.32
N SER A 104 1.51 8.27 4.64
CA SER A 104 1.70 9.46 5.49
C SER A 104 2.98 10.21 5.14
N THR A 105 4.08 9.49 4.89
CA THR A 105 5.37 10.06 4.49
C THR A 105 5.29 10.74 3.13
N MET A 106 4.60 10.11 2.15
CA MET A 106 4.36 10.71 0.84
C MET A 106 3.55 12.00 0.94
N HIS A 107 2.52 12.04 1.80
CA HIS A 107 1.74 13.25 2.04
C HIS A 107 2.55 14.35 2.71
N ALA A 108 3.41 14.01 3.67
CA ALA A 108 4.28 14.97 4.34
C ALA A 108 5.30 15.61 3.39
N LEU A 109 5.85 14.84 2.44
CA LEU A 109 6.90 15.31 1.52
C LEU A 109 6.37 16.03 0.28
N VAL A 110 5.26 15.56 -0.31
CA VAL A 110 4.74 16.05 -1.60
C VAL A 110 3.43 16.85 -1.43
N GLY A 111 2.83 16.84 -0.24
CA GLY A 111 1.51 17.42 0.01
C GLY A 111 0.37 16.52 -0.46
N GLN A 112 -0.78 17.11 -0.83
CA GLN A 112 -1.86 16.41 -1.53
C GLN A 112 -1.45 16.12 -2.98
N GLY A 113 -0.53 15.18 -3.15
CA GLY A 113 -0.11 14.71 -4.47
C GLY A 113 -1.16 13.86 -5.18
N PRO A 114 -0.92 13.47 -6.44
CA PRO A 114 -1.83 12.68 -7.27
C PRO A 114 -2.18 11.30 -6.68
N SER A 115 -1.51 10.87 -5.59
CA SER A 115 -1.90 9.73 -4.75
C SER A 115 -3.37 9.78 -4.32
N ASP A 116 -3.87 10.93 -3.85
CA ASP A 116 -5.29 11.06 -3.46
C ASP A 116 -6.21 11.24 -4.67
N MET A 117 -5.67 11.70 -5.80
CA MET A 117 -6.42 11.83 -7.06
C MET A 117 -6.58 10.49 -7.80
N ARG A 118 -5.76 9.48 -7.48
CA ARG A 118 -5.92 8.13 -8.01
C ARG A 118 -7.13 7.50 -7.35
N ARG A 119 -8.17 7.26 -8.14
CA ARG A 119 -9.34 6.45 -7.73
C ARG A 119 -8.98 4.97 -7.90
N PRO A 120 -8.50 4.28 -6.85
CA PRO A 120 -8.19 2.86 -6.97
C PRO A 120 -9.54 2.13 -7.03
N GLY A 121 -9.80 1.42 -8.12
CA GLY A 121 -11.07 0.72 -8.29
C GLY A 121 -12.04 1.35 -9.28
N ARG A 122 -11.63 2.35 -10.09
CA ARG A 122 -12.29 2.51 -11.39
C ARG A 122 -11.94 1.25 -12.19
N ARG A 123 -12.78 0.21 -12.08
CA ARG A 123 -12.73 -0.95 -12.96
C ARG A 123 -12.80 -0.38 -14.37
N THR A 124 -11.66 -0.32 -15.05
CA THR A 124 -11.66 -0.23 -16.50
C THR A 124 -12.30 -1.54 -16.92
N ASP A 125 -13.61 -1.52 -17.12
CA ASP A 125 -14.33 -2.66 -17.68
C ASP A 125 -13.49 -3.08 -18.91
N PRO A 126 -13.03 -4.33 -19.03
CA PRO A 126 -12.22 -4.74 -20.18
C PRO A 126 -12.92 -4.41 -21.51
N ARG A 127 -14.26 -4.33 -21.49
CA ARG A 127 -15.07 -3.82 -22.60
C ARG A 127 -14.82 -2.35 -22.91
N SER A 128 -14.51 -1.50 -21.93
CA SER A 128 -14.19 -0.08 -22.14
C SER A 128 -12.82 0.14 -22.79
N ALA A 129 -11.83 -0.71 -22.54
CA ALA A 129 -10.53 -0.67 -23.22
C ALA A 129 -10.70 -1.02 -24.70
N VAL A 130 -11.44 -2.10 -25.00
CA VAL A 130 -11.80 -2.50 -26.37
C VAL A 130 -12.68 -1.45 -27.06
N ARG A 131 -13.66 -0.85 -26.36
CA ARG A 131 -14.51 0.23 -26.89
C ARG A 131 -13.69 1.50 -27.17
N SER A 132 -12.71 1.84 -26.34
CA SER A 132 -11.81 2.99 -26.55
C SER A 132 -10.81 2.77 -27.68
N MET A 133 -10.31 1.53 -27.86
CA MET A 133 -9.50 1.15 -29.01
C MET A 133 -10.32 1.19 -30.30
N LEU A 134 -11.53 0.61 -30.31
CA LEU A 134 -12.42 0.64 -31.47
C LEU A 134 -12.86 2.06 -31.83
N LEU A 135 -13.24 2.91 -30.87
CA LEU A 135 -13.55 4.32 -31.14
C LEU A 135 -12.32 5.13 -31.59
N GLY A 136 -11.13 4.83 -31.07
CA GLY A 136 -9.87 5.46 -31.48
C GLY A 136 -9.44 5.07 -32.90
N TYR A 137 -9.68 3.82 -33.29
CA TYR A 137 -9.45 3.33 -34.65
C TYR A 137 -10.48 3.89 -35.65
N PHE A 138 -11.76 3.99 -35.27
CA PHE A 138 -12.80 4.56 -36.14
C PHE A 138 -12.64 6.07 -36.37
N LYS A 139 -12.21 6.85 -35.36
CA LYS A 139 -11.96 8.28 -35.55
C LYS A 139 -10.74 8.58 -36.43
N ARG A 140 -9.72 7.71 -36.46
CA ARG A 140 -8.56 7.90 -37.36
C ARG A 140 -8.84 7.44 -38.78
N SER A 141 -9.60 6.35 -38.98
CA SER A 141 -9.86 5.85 -40.33
C SER A 141 -10.79 6.77 -41.12
N THR A 142 -11.76 7.42 -40.49
CA THR A 142 -12.66 8.37 -41.16
C THR A 142 -11.98 9.70 -41.48
N LEU A 143 -11.10 10.20 -40.60
CA LEU A 143 -10.32 11.43 -40.85
C LEU A 143 -9.30 11.24 -41.99
N THR A 144 -8.70 10.06 -42.13
CA THR A 144 -7.79 9.76 -43.25
C THR A 144 -8.56 9.49 -44.55
N ALA A 145 -9.71 8.82 -44.49
CA ALA A 145 -10.54 8.58 -45.67
C ALA A 145 -11.18 9.86 -46.25
N MET A 146 -11.55 10.83 -45.39
CA MET A 146 -12.10 12.11 -45.84
C MET A 146 -11.06 13.07 -46.41
N LYS A 147 -9.79 12.97 -46.01
CA LYS A 147 -8.70 13.75 -46.64
C LYS A 147 -8.36 13.28 -48.05
N ASN A 148 -8.45 11.98 -48.33
CA ASN A 148 -8.07 11.42 -49.62
C ASN A 148 -9.16 11.51 -50.71
N LEU A 149 -10.38 11.95 -50.36
CA LEU A 149 -11.48 12.17 -51.31
C LEU A 149 -11.63 13.65 -51.74
N GLY A 150 -10.82 14.56 -51.19
CA GLY A 150 -10.90 16.00 -51.45
C GLY A 150 -9.81 16.57 -52.37
N GLU A 151 -8.86 15.76 -52.84
CA GLU A 151 -7.72 16.23 -53.67
C GLU A 151 -7.79 15.72 -55.12
N GLY A 152 -8.95 15.22 -55.56
CA GLY A 152 -9.16 14.64 -56.89
C GLY A 152 -10.33 15.23 -57.67
N ALA A 153 -10.55 16.54 -57.58
CA ALA A 153 -11.49 17.27 -58.45
C ALA A 153 -10.84 18.57 -58.94
#